data_AF-A0A662H242-F1
#
_entry.id   AF-A0A662H242-F1
#
_cell.length_a   1.000
_cell.length_b   1.000
_cell.length_c   1.000
_cell.angle_alpha   90.00
_cell.angle_beta   90.00
_cell.angle_gamma   90.00
#
_symmetry.space_group_name_H-M   'P 1'
#
loop_
_entity.id
_entity.type
_entity.pdbx_description
1 polymer ?
#
loop_
_entity_poly.entity_id
_entity_poly.type
_entity_poly.pdbx_seq_one_letter_code
_entity_poly.pdbx_strand_id
1 'polypeptide(L)' 'MELLWRRDPQGYYVIPAKRDALKVLKISKDIIVEEAGTLVFIKTRSRRLAKRIVLKLEKLGLLETQP' A
#
# COMPACT_ATOMS: atom_id res chain seq x y z
N MET A 1 2.67 5.49 -13.35
CA MET A 1 3.55 5.62 -12.15
C MET A 1 3.10 6.81 -11.24
N GLU A 2 1.79 7.12 -11.20
CA GLU A 2 1.21 8.31 -10.52
C GLU A 2 0.75 8.08 -9.07
N LEU A 3 0.72 6.84 -8.58
CA LEU A 3 0.14 6.49 -7.27
C LEU A 3 0.87 7.04 -6.02
N LEU A 4 2.03 7.66 -6.17
CA LEU A 4 2.85 8.13 -5.03
C LEU A 4 2.71 9.63 -4.74
N TRP A 5 1.86 10.38 -5.45
CA TRP A 5 1.80 11.84 -5.28
C TRP A 5 0.92 12.29 -4.12
N ARG A 6 -0.14 11.55 -3.77
CA ARG A 6 -0.99 11.89 -2.63
C ARG A 6 -0.46 11.24 -1.35
N ARG A 7 0.17 12.06 -0.50
CA ARG A 7 0.30 11.73 0.91
C ARG A 7 -1.02 12.05 1.61
N ASP A 8 -1.42 11.20 2.55
CA ASP A 8 -2.45 11.54 3.52
C ASP A 8 -2.05 12.79 4.34
N PRO A 9 -3.00 13.56 4.92
CA PRO A 9 -2.70 14.75 5.74
C PRO A 9 -1.63 14.56 6.83
N GLN A 10 -1.40 13.32 7.29
CA GLN A 10 -0.38 12.98 8.29
C GLN A 10 0.99 12.61 7.68
N GLY A 11 1.14 12.70 6.35
CA GLY A 11 2.40 12.48 5.62
C GLY A 11 2.67 11.05 5.17
N TYR A 12 1.67 10.15 5.21
CA TYR A 12 1.83 8.76 4.77
C TYR A 12 1.51 8.58 3.28
N TYR A 13 2.27 7.73 2.60
CA TYR A 13 1.85 7.15 1.33
C TYR A 13 0.84 6.04 1.62
N VAL A 14 -0.34 6.13 1.02
CA VAL A 14 -1.43 5.16 1.18
C VAL A 14 -1.54 4.32 -0.09
N ILE A 15 -1.50 3.00 0.06
CA ILE A 15 -1.56 2.05 -1.05
C ILE A 15 -2.77 1.14 -0.81
N PRO A 16 -3.87 1.32 -1.56
CA PRO A 16 -4.99 0.41 -1.51
C PRO A 16 -4.60 -0.92 -2.19
N ALA A 17 -4.96 -2.02 -1.53
CA ALA A 17 -4.69 -3.35 -2.05
C ALA A 17 -5.78 -4.33 -1.61
N LYS A 18 -5.86 -5.47 -2.29
CA LYS A 18 -6.69 -6.61 -1.85
C LYS A 18 -6.14 -7.18 -0.54
N ARG A 19 -6.99 -7.76 0.29
CA ARG A 19 -6.58 -8.41 1.56
C ARG A 19 -5.47 -9.44 1.40
N ASP A 20 -5.42 -10.14 0.26
CA ASP A 20 -4.36 -11.10 -0.07
C ASP A 20 -2.96 -10.47 -0.17
N ALA A 21 -2.86 -9.15 -0.31
CA ALA A 21 -1.58 -8.42 -0.23
C ALA A 21 -0.86 -8.65 1.11
N LEU A 22 -1.60 -8.87 2.20
CA LEU A 22 -1.01 -9.13 3.52
C LEU A 22 -0.27 -10.47 3.59
N LYS A 23 -0.67 -11.46 2.78
CA LYS A 23 0.01 -12.77 2.72
C LYS A 23 1.40 -12.65 2.07
N VAL A 24 1.57 -11.70 1.17
CA VAL A 24 2.82 -11.52 0.41
C VAL A 24 3.70 -10.40 0.96
N LEU A 25 3.15 -9.49 1.76
CA LEU A 25 3.90 -8.41 2.39
C LEU A 25 4.49 -8.87 3.72
N LYS A 26 5.81 -8.71 3.87
CA LYS A 26 6.44 -8.81 5.18
C LYS A 26 6.16 -7.51 5.92
N ILE A 27 5.24 -7.54 6.89
CA ILE A 27 4.91 -6.38 7.73
C ILE A 27 6.17 -6.02 8.53
N SER A 28 6.63 -4.78 8.38
CA SER A 28 7.68 -4.19 9.21
C SER A 28 7.10 -3.07 10.06
N LYS A 29 7.84 -2.61 11.08
CA LYS A 29 7.42 -1.50 11.95
C LYS A 29 7.13 -0.20 11.19
N ASP A 30 7.63 -0.06 9.97
CA ASP A 30 7.46 1.11 9.09
C ASP A 30 6.20 1.03 8.20
N ILE A 31 5.41 -0.02 8.37
CA ILE A 31 4.19 -0.31 7.61
C ILE A 31 3.02 -0.36 8.58
N ILE A 32 2.04 0.50 8.34
CA ILE A 32 0.74 0.47 9.01
C ILE A 32 -0.25 -0.14 8.03
N VAL A 33 -1.09 -1.05 8.51
CA VAL A 33 -2.14 -1.69 7.71
C VAL A 33 -3.48 -1.38 8.35
N GLU A 34 -4.40 -0.85 7.56
CA GLU A 34 -5.80 -0.69 7.95
C GLU A 34 -6.66 -1.63 7.10
N GLU A 35 -7.40 -2.53 7.74
CA GLU A 35 -8.30 -3.45 7.05
C GLU A 35 -9.68 -2.80 6.89
N ALA A 36 -10.22 -2.80 5.67
CA ALA A 36 -11.53 -2.28 5.30
C ALA A 36 -12.28 -3.35 4.48
N GLY A 37 -12.79 -4.37 5.18
CA GLY A 37 -13.51 -5.49 4.56
C GLY A 37 -12.62 -6.33 3.64
N THR A 38 -12.84 -6.25 2.33
CA THR A 38 -12.06 -6.96 1.30
C THR A 38 -10.79 -6.20 0.87
N LEU A 39 -10.70 -4.93 1.24
CA LEU A 39 -9.57 -4.04 0.95
C LEU A 39 -8.70 -3.85 2.17
N VAL A 40 -7.42 -3.56 1.92
CA VAL A 40 -6.45 -3.14 2.93
C VAL A 40 -5.74 -1.88 2.46
N PHE A 41 -5.58 -0.93 3.37
CA PHE A 41 -4.83 0.29 3.14
C PHE A 41 -3.47 0.16 3.79
N ILE A 42 -2.45 0.02 2.96
CA ILE A 42 -1.06 -0.08 3.41
C ILE A 42 -0.47 1.32 3.43
N LYS A 43 -0.11 1.80 4.62
CA LYS A 43 0.43 3.13 4.86
C LYS A 43 1.91 3.05 5.25
N THR A 44 2.72 3.93 4.68
CA THR A 44 4.13 4.08 5.09
C THR A 44 4.60 5.51 4.88
N ARG A 45 5.53 6.00 5.72
CA ARG A 45 6.17 7.31 5.54
C ARG A 45 7.32 7.28 4.53
N SER A 46 7.87 6.09 4.25
CA SER A 46 9.02 5.95 3.37
C SER A 46 8.61 5.85 1.91
N ARG A 47 8.97 6.86 1.11
CA ARG A 47 8.72 6.86 -0.36
C ARG A 47 9.33 5.64 -1.04
N ARG A 48 10.55 5.26 -0.63
CA ARG A 48 11.26 4.09 -1.17
C ARG A 48 10.50 2.81 -0.88
N LEU A 49 9.99 2.68 0.34
CA LEU A 49 9.20 1.51 0.75
C LEU A 49 7.86 1.48 0.02
N ALA A 50 7.16 2.62 -0.07
CA ALA A 50 5.91 2.74 -0.82
C ALA A 50 6.09 2.30 -2.28
N LYS A 51 7.14 2.79 -2.96
CA LYS A 51 7.45 2.39 -4.35
C LYS A 51 7.70 0.88 -4.48
N ARG A 52 8.42 0.28 -3.52
CA ARG A 52 8.66 -1.18 -3.52
C ARG A 52 7.37 -1.97 -3.33
N ILE A 53 6.49 -1.52 -2.45
CA ILE A 53 5.19 -2.16 -2.22
C ILE A 53 4.35 -2.08 -3.48
N VAL A 54 4.18 -0.88 -4.06
CA VAL A 54 3.42 -0.68 -5.31
C VAL A 54 3.93 -1.61 -6.40
N LEU A 55 5.23 -1.60 -6.70
CA LEU A 55 5.80 -2.47 -7.75
C LEU A 55 5.60 -3.97 -7.47
N LYS A 56 5.65 -4.38 -6.20
CA LYS A 56 5.42 -5.78 -5.84
C LYS A 56 3.97 -6.18 -6.02
N LEU A 57 3.03 -5.34 -5.56
CA LEU A 57 1.60 -5.62 -5.63
C LEU A 57 1.06 -5.49 -7.06
N GLU A 58 1.60 -4.57 -7.86
CA GLU A 58 1.29 -4.41 -9.28
C GLU A 58 1.59 -5.69 -10.06
N LYS A 59 2.81 -6.23 -9.87
CA LYS A 59 3.23 -7.50 -10.50
C LYS A 59 2.35 -8.69 -10.12
N LEU A 60 1.68 -8.63 -8.98
CA LEU A 60 0.81 -9.69 -8.46
C LEU A 60 -0.68 -9.45 -8.75
N GLY A 61 -1.05 -8.33 -9.38
CA GLY A 61 -2.45 -7.98 -9.61
C GLY A 61 -3.26 -7.72 -8.32
N LEU A 62 -2.57 -7.31 -7.25
CA LEU A 62 -3.13 -7.10 -5.92
C LEU A 62 -3.34 -5.62 -5.57
N LEU A 63 -2.92 -4.70 -6.45
CA LEU A 63 -3.26 -3.29 -6.31
C LEU A 63 -4.73 -3.06 -6.60
N GLU A 64 -5.33 -2.20 -5.80
CA GLU A 64 -6.65 -1.66 -6.07
C GLU A 64 -6.47 -0.18 -6.37
N THR A 65 -6.66 0.19 -7.63
CA THR A 65 -6.83 1.59 -8.01
C THR A 65 -8.23 1.96 -7.57
N GLN A 66 -8.36 2.86 -6.58
CA GLN A 66 -9.68 3.41 -6.23
C GLN A 66 -10.42 3.81 -7.51
N PRO A 67 -11.72 3.48 -7.64
CA PRO A 67 -12.56 4.03 -8.69
C PRO A 67 -12.66 5.57 -8.58
#